data_AF-A0A6C0BDD4-F1
#
_entry.id   AF-A0A6C0BDD4-F1
#
_cell.length_a   1.000
_cell.length_b   1.000
_cell.length_c   1.000
_cell.angle_alpha   90.00
_cell.angle_beta   90.00
_cell.angle_gamma   90.00
#
_symmetry.space_group_name_H-M   'P 1'
#
loop_
_entity.id
_entity.type
_entity.pdbx_description
1 polymer ?
#
loop_
_entity_poly.entity_id
_entity_poly.type
_entity_poly.pdbx_seq_one_letter_code
_entity_poly.pdbx_strand_id
1 'polypeptide(L)'
;MNVQRQIPVTANSVVSSASTERDAPTVVSMTDQQELQQLSQTIKGWRELSKEVAGLSEQVREKKKRMKAMDEVILRIMKKHNIGALDLKESGGRILYKRSSSKEGLTPKNLMALLSTHLKSEVAAADALKYINEHRESKVNEKLLFEQ
;
A
#
# COMPACT_ATOMS: atom_id res chain seq x y z
N MET A 1 15.08 -22.77 -0.79
CA MET A 1 14.13 -23.78 -1.30
C MET A 1 13.55 -23.24 -2.61
N ASN A 2 14.19 -23.56 -3.73
CA ASN A 2 13.71 -23.22 -5.08
C ASN A 2 13.08 -24.47 -5.67
N VAL A 3 11.76 -24.46 -5.87
CA VAL A 3 11.04 -25.60 -6.46
C VAL A 3 11.04 -25.42 -7.97
N GLN A 4 12.12 -25.88 -8.60
CA GLN A 4 12.17 -26.06 -10.05
C GLN A 4 11.23 -27.24 -10.40
N ARG A 5 10.07 -26.96 -10.99
CA ARG A 5 9.23 -28.03 -11.53
C ARG A 5 9.86 -28.55 -12.83
N GLN A 6 10.55 -29.70 -12.75
CA GLN A 6 10.89 -30.54 -13.90
C GLN A 6 9.76 -31.55 -14.12
N ILE A 7 9.34 -31.75 -15.36
CA ILE A 7 8.33 -32.75 -15.75
C ILE A 7 9.10 -33.95 -16.36
N PRO A 8 8.86 -35.20 -15.92
CA PRO A 8 9.58 -36.36 -16.43
C PRO A 8 9.06 -36.79 -17.80
N VAL A 9 9.98 -37.01 -18.74
CA VAL A 9 9.73 -37.64 -20.05
C VAL A 9 9.69 -39.15 -19.84
N THR A 10 8.51 -39.76 -19.99
CA THR A 10 8.34 -41.21 -19.99
C THR A 10 8.48 -41.77 -21.40
N ALA A 11 9.23 -42.88 -21.48
CA ALA A 11 9.67 -43.53 -22.71
C ALA A 11 8.55 -44.25 -23.48
N ASN A 12 8.73 -44.28 -24.80
CA ASN A 12 7.95 -44.98 -25.83
C ASN A 12 7.49 -46.40 -25.46
N SER A 13 6.25 -46.72 -25.83
CA SER A 13 5.86 -48.06 -26.29
C SER A 13 5.06 -47.92 -27.59
N VAL A 14 5.57 -48.60 -28.61
CA VAL A 14 5.15 -48.63 -30.02
C VAL A 14 3.88 -49.46 -30.18
N VAL A 15 2.86 -48.95 -30.89
CA VAL A 15 2.00 -49.74 -31.80
C VAL A 15 1.54 -48.85 -32.97
N SER A 16 1.82 -49.35 -34.17
CA SER A 16 1.52 -48.79 -35.50
C SER A 16 0.05 -48.88 -35.89
N SER A 17 -0.45 -47.88 -36.64
CA SER A 17 -1.16 -48.09 -37.93
C SER A 17 -1.62 -46.78 -38.60
N ALA A 18 -1.14 -46.59 -39.84
CA ALA A 18 -1.75 -45.94 -41.01
C ALA A 18 -2.24 -44.47 -40.97
N SER A 19 -1.41 -43.62 -41.60
CA SER A 19 -1.72 -42.58 -42.58
C SER A 19 -2.97 -41.70 -42.42
N THR A 20 -2.77 -40.43 -42.09
CA THR A 20 -3.27 -39.28 -42.87
C THR A 20 -2.48 -38.04 -42.46
N GLU A 21 -1.82 -37.43 -43.43
CA GLU A 21 -1.21 -36.10 -43.33
C GLU A 21 -2.21 -35.09 -42.78
N ARG A 22 -1.87 -34.45 -41.65
CA ARG A 22 -2.10 -33.01 -41.43
C ARG A 22 -0.97 -32.49 -40.56
N ASP A 23 -0.03 -31.85 -41.24
CA ASP A 23 0.87 -30.87 -40.64
C ASP A 23 0.00 -29.76 -40.02
N ALA A 24 -0.24 -29.84 -38.72
CA ALA A 24 -0.84 -28.74 -37.96
C ALA A 24 0.33 -28.00 -37.32
N PRO A 25 0.59 -26.73 -37.71
CA PRO A 25 1.68 -26.00 -37.11
C PRO A 25 1.39 -25.86 -35.63
N THR A 26 2.39 -26.16 -34.81
CA THR A 26 2.43 -25.86 -33.38
C THR A 26 2.16 -24.36 -33.20
N VAL A 27 0.89 -24.01 -32.96
CA VAL A 27 0.48 -22.67 -32.55
C VAL A 27 0.91 -22.53 -31.09
N VAL A 28 2.20 -22.28 -30.85
CA VAL A 28 2.62 -21.65 -29.59
C VAL A 28 2.01 -20.25 -29.66
N SER A 29 0.78 -20.16 -29.15
CA SER A 29 0.00 -18.98 -28.76
C SER A 29 0.70 -17.66 -29.10
N MET A 30 0.45 -17.09 -30.29
CA MET A 30 0.87 -15.72 -30.65
C MET A 30 0.49 -14.70 -29.55
N THR A 31 -0.55 -15.01 -28.78
CA THR A 31 -1.04 -14.31 -27.60
C THR A 31 -0.02 -14.24 -26.45
N ASP A 32 0.69 -15.32 -26.10
CA ASP A 32 1.62 -15.32 -24.96
C ASP A 32 2.85 -14.42 -25.23
N GLN A 33 3.34 -14.44 -26.47
CA GLN A 33 4.49 -13.63 -26.88
C GLN A 33 4.13 -12.13 -26.95
N GLN A 34 2.89 -11.81 -27.33
CA GLN A 34 2.35 -10.45 -27.28
C GLN A 34 2.17 -9.95 -25.84
N GLU A 35 1.67 -10.80 -24.94
CA GLU A 35 1.51 -10.50 -23.51
C GLU A 35 2.87 -10.21 -22.84
N LEU A 36 3.91 -11.00 -23.13
CA LEU A 36 5.26 -10.76 -22.60
C LEU A 36 5.87 -9.44 -23.10
N GLN A 37 5.63 -9.08 -24.37
CA GLN A 37 6.07 -7.80 -24.92
C GLN A 37 5.34 -6.62 -24.26
N GLN A 38 4.03 -6.74 -24.07
CA GLN A 38 3.22 -5.75 -23.37
C GLN A 38 3.70 -5.58 -21.93
N LEU A 39 3.97 -6.69 -21.22
CA LEU A 39 4.50 -6.67 -19.85
C LEU A 39 5.83 -5.90 -19.77
N SER A 40 6.77 -6.17 -20.68
CA SER A 40 8.06 -5.47 -20.74
C SER A 40 7.88 -3.95 -20.92
N GLN A 41 6.97 -3.53 -21.82
CA GLN A 41 6.70 -2.11 -22.03
C GLN A 41 6.04 -1.47 -20.79
N THR A 42 5.09 -2.17 -20.17
CA THR A 42 4.42 -1.72 -18.94
C THR A 42 5.39 -1.58 -17.77
N ILE A 43 6.34 -2.50 -17.60
CA ILE A 43 7.35 -2.43 -16.54
C ILE A 43 8.25 -1.19 -16.72
N LYS A 44 8.65 -0.89 -17.96
CA LYS A 44 9.47 0.31 -18.26
C LYS A 44 8.73 1.59 -17.88
N GLY A 45 7.48 1.72 -18.32
CA GLY A 45 6.64 2.87 -17.97
C GLY A 45 6.38 2.97 -16.46
N TRP A 46 6.08 1.84 -15.80
CA TRP A 46 5.90 1.79 -14.36
C TRP A 46 7.15 2.25 -13.60
N ARG A 47 8.36 1.84 -14.03
CA ARG A 47 9.61 2.25 -13.40
C ARG A 47 9.87 3.76 -13.54
N GLU A 48 9.61 4.31 -14.72
CA GLU A 48 9.76 5.75 -14.97
C GLU A 48 8.82 6.56 -14.08
N LEU A 49 7.53 6.20 -14.08
CA LEU A 49 6.53 6.83 -13.21
C LEU A 49 6.87 6.65 -11.72
N SER A 50 7.39 5.50 -11.31
CA SER A 50 7.81 5.26 -9.94
C SER A 50 8.92 6.22 -9.51
N LYS A 51 9.91 6.47 -10.38
CA LYS A 51 10.99 7.43 -10.12
C LYS A 51 10.47 8.87 -10.02
N GLU A 52 9.55 9.26 -10.91
CA GLU A 52 8.93 10.58 -10.87
C GLU A 52 8.13 10.81 -9.58
N VAL A 53 7.30 9.84 -9.20
CA VAL A 53 6.51 9.88 -7.96
C VAL A 53 7.42 9.98 -6.75
N ALA A 54 8.53 9.25 -6.72
CA ALA A 54 9.50 9.35 -5.62
C ALA A 54 10.08 10.77 -5.50
N GLY A 55 10.50 11.37 -6.62
CA GLY A 55 11.01 12.74 -6.65
C GLY A 55 9.98 13.79 -6.22
N LEU A 56 8.74 13.69 -6.73
CA LEU A 56 7.66 14.58 -6.35
C LEU A 56 7.26 14.42 -4.89
N SER A 57 7.25 13.19 -4.38
CA SER A 57 6.93 12.90 -2.98
C SER A 57 7.93 13.54 -2.02
N GLU A 58 9.22 13.54 -2.36
CA GLU A 58 10.24 14.21 -1.56
C GLU A 58 10.01 15.73 -1.53
N GLN A 59 9.74 16.35 -2.68
CA GLN A 59 9.43 17.78 -2.75
C GLN A 59 8.18 18.13 -1.93
N VAL A 60 7.14 17.29 -1.99
CA VAL A 60 5.93 17.44 -1.18
C VAL A 60 6.27 17.33 0.31
N ARG A 61 7.12 16.39 0.70
CA ARG A 61 7.57 16.20 2.09
C ARG A 61 8.27 17.44 2.62
N GLU A 62 9.21 18.00 1.85
CA GLU A 62 9.93 19.22 2.24
C GLU A 62 8.99 20.43 2.37
N LYS A 63 8.09 20.63 1.40
CA LYS A 63 7.12 21.74 1.44
C LYS A 63 6.18 21.59 2.63
N LYS A 64 5.68 20.38 2.93
CA LYS A 64 4.86 20.11 4.12
C LYS A 64 5.61 20.42 5.41
N LYS A 65 6.91 20.10 5.51
CA LYS A 65 7.74 20.44 6.68
C LYS A 65 7.84 21.95 6.89
N ARG A 66 8.10 22.71 5.82
CA ARG A 66 8.17 24.19 5.87
C ARG A 66 6.82 24.80 6.23
N MET A 67 5.74 24.32 5.61
CA MET A 67 4.38 24.75 5.90
C MET A 67 4.02 24.51 7.36
N LYS A 68 4.33 23.33 7.91
CA LYS A 68 4.09 23.03 9.33
C LYS A 68 4.83 24.00 10.27
N ALA A 69 6.08 24.34 9.96
CA ALA A 69 6.83 25.31 10.76
C ALA A 69 6.16 26.71 10.73
N MET A 70 5.65 27.13 9.57
CA MET A 70 4.88 28.37 9.44
C MET A 70 3.56 28.29 10.20
N ASP A 71 2.83 27.19 10.10
CA ASP A 71 1.57 26.95 10.82
C ASP A 71 1.78 27.07 12.33
N GLU A 72 2.86 26.52 12.88
CA GLU A 72 3.18 26.62 14.31
C GLU A 72 3.40 28.06 14.76
N VAL A 73 4.07 28.87 13.95
CA VAL A 73 4.27 30.31 14.21
C VAL A 73 2.93 31.05 14.14
N ILE A 74 2.14 30.83 13.08
CA ILE A 74 0.83 31.46 12.88
C ILE A 74 -0.11 31.10 14.04
N LEU A 75 -0.23 29.82 14.39
CA LEU A 75 -1.06 29.35 15.50
C LEU A 75 -0.61 29.92 16.84
N ARG A 76 0.70 30.06 17.07
CA ARG A 76 1.22 30.68 18.29
C ARG A 76 0.78 32.14 18.40
N ILE A 77 0.89 32.91 17.31
CA ILE A 77 0.46 34.30 17.26
C ILE A 77 -1.06 34.39 17.45
N MET A 78 -1.84 33.60 16.71
CA MET A 78 -3.30 33.58 16.83
C MET A 78 -3.75 33.25 18.26
N LYS A 79 -3.14 32.25 18.91
CA LYS A 79 -3.44 31.91 20.31
C LYS A 79 -3.05 33.01 21.28
N LYS A 80 -1.83 33.58 21.14
CA LYS A 80 -1.31 34.64 22.01
C LYS A 80 -2.22 35.86 22.00
N HIS A 81 -2.78 36.20 20.85
CA HIS A 81 -3.65 37.36 20.65
C HIS A 81 -5.15 37.02 20.65
N ASN A 82 -5.52 35.79 20.98
CA ASN A 82 -6.90 35.31 20.99
C ASN A 82 -7.66 35.57 19.67
N ILE A 83 -6.98 35.41 18.53
CA ILE A 83 -7.52 35.61 17.19
C ILE A 83 -8.21 34.31 16.74
N GLY A 84 -9.54 34.33 16.64
CA GLY A 84 -10.32 33.20 16.11
C GLY A 84 -10.36 33.15 14.57
N ALA A 85 -10.26 34.30 13.92
CA ALA A 85 -10.32 34.46 12.47
C ALA A 85 -9.44 35.63 12.01
N LEU A 86 -8.75 35.47 10.88
CA LEU A 86 -7.93 36.51 10.25
C LEU A 86 -8.30 36.64 8.78
N ASP A 87 -8.77 37.82 8.36
CA ASP A 87 -9.06 38.14 6.96
C ASP A 87 -7.79 38.55 6.21
N LEU A 88 -7.58 37.95 5.04
CA LEU A 88 -6.43 38.19 4.17
C LEU A 88 -6.83 39.19 3.09
N LYS A 89 -6.43 40.45 3.28
CA LYS A 89 -6.81 41.57 2.38
C LYS A 89 -6.39 41.38 0.92
N GLU A 90 -5.26 40.73 0.69
CA GLU A 90 -4.69 40.55 -0.66
C GLU A 90 -5.31 39.40 -1.45
N SER A 91 -5.76 38.33 -0.76
CA SER A 91 -6.28 37.13 -1.41
C SER A 91 -7.79 36.97 -1.31
N GLY A 92 -8.47 37.85 -0.55
CA GLY A 92 -9.90 37.73 -0.26
C GLY A 92 -10.26 36.51 0.61
N GLY A 93 -9.26 35.80 1.16
CA GLY A 93 -9.45 34.61 1.99
C GLY A 93 -9.52 34.92 3.49
N ARG A 94 -9.85 33.91 4.30
CA ARG A 94 -9.82 33.99 5.77
C ARG A 94 -9.13 32.75 6.35
N ILE A 95 -8.29 32.97 7.36
CA ILE A 95 -7.72 31.91 8.20
C ILE A 95 -8.58 31.76 9.45
N LEU A 96 -8.98 30.54 9.77
CA LEU A 96 -9.78 30.21 10.94
C LEU A 96 -8.97 29.36 11.91
N TYR A 97 -8.94 29.74 13.18
CA TYR A 97 -8.48 28.85 14.23
C TYR A 97 -9.59 27.84 14.57
N LYS A 98 -9.42 26.59 14.14
CA LYS A 98 -10.33 25.49 14.46
C LYS A 98 -9.61 24.44 15.29
N ARG A 99 -10.17 24.11 16.45
CA ARG A 99 -9.76 22.95 17.25
C ARG A 99 -10.75 21.82 17.02
N SER A 100 -10.25 20.65 16.68
CA SER A 100 -11.02 19.41 16.67
C SER A 100 -10.28 18.35 17.48
N SER A 101 -11.02 17.47 18.12
CA SER A 101 -10.49 16.25 18.73
C SER A 101 -11.15 15.06 18.04
N SER A 102 -10.34 14.08 17.68
CA SER A 102 -10.78 12.77 17.25
C SER A 102 -10.30 11.74 18.26
N LYS A 103 -11.03 10.63 18.39
CA LYS A 103 -10.57 9.50 19.21
C LYS A 103 -9.30 8.94 18.57
N GLU A 104 -8.31 8.61 19.39
CA GLU A 104 -7.11 7.93 18.91
C GLU A 104 -7.48 6.55 18.34
N GLY A 105 -6.70 6.10 17.34
CA GLY A 105 -6.89 4.76 16.77
C GLY A 105 -6.61 3.68 17.80
N LEU A 106 -7.21 2.49 17.63
CA LEU A 106 -6.98 1.35 18.51
C LEU A 106 -5.69 0.62 18.12
N THR A 107 -4.62 0.88 18.89
CA THR A 107 -3.35 0.17 18.82
C THR A 107 -3.36 -1.02 19.79
N PRO A 108 -2.52 -2.05 19.60
CA PRO A 108 -2.45 -3.16 20.56
C PRO A 108 -2.21 -2.70 22.00
N LYS A 109 -1.40 -1.66 22.19
CA LYS A 109 -1.08 -1.09 23.52
C LYS A 109 -2.28 -0.41 24.17
N ASN A 110 -2.95 0.49 23.47
CA ASN A 110 -4.10 1.19 24.07
C ASN A 110 -5.33 0.28 24.17
N LEU A 111 -5.49 -0.68 23.26
CA LEU A 111 -6.55 -1.69 23.33
C LEU A 111 -6.33 -2.60 24.53
N MET A 112 -5.09 -3.06 24.80
CA MET A 112 -4.77 -3.80 26.02
C MET A 112 -5.17 -3.00 27.26
N ALA A 113 -4.72 -1.75 27.38
CA ALA A 113 -5.03 -0.92 28.54
C ALA A 113 -6.54 -0.73 28.75
N LEU A 114 -7.30 -0.54 27.67
CA LEU A 114 -8.77 -0.43 27.72
C LEU A 114 -9.42 -1.74 28.15
N LEU A 115 -8.96 -2.88 27.63
CA LEU A 115 -9.45 -4.21 27.99
C LEU A 115 -9.12 -4.55 29.44
N SER A 116 -7.89 -4.29 29.91
CA SER A 116 -7.48 -4.52 31.31
C SER A 116 -8.31 -3.68 32.27
N THR A 117 -8.59 -2.42 31.91
CA THR A 117 -9.46 -1.54 32.69
C THR A 117 -10.91 -2.03 32.72
N HIS A 118 -11.45 -2.46 31.57
CA HIS A 118 -12.84 -2.88 31.45
C HIS A 118 -13.11 -4.24 32.12
N LEU A 119 -12.23 -5.21 31.87
CA LEU A 119 -12.31 -6.58 32.37
C LEU A 119 -11.76 -6.72 33.80
N LYS A 120 -11.08 -5.68 34.30
CA LYS A 120 -10.41 -5.65 35.62
C LYS A 120 -9.43 -6.82 35.82
N SER A 121 -8.84 -7.30 34.72
CA SER A 121 -7.93 -8.44 34.69
C SER A 121 -7.01 -8.32 33.49
N GLU A 122 -5.71 -8.26 33.75
CA GLU A 122 -4.67 -8.27 32.71
C GLU A 122 -4.67 -9.59 31.93
N VAL A 123 -4.98 -10.71 32.60
CA VAL A 123 -5.02 -12.04 31.96
C VAL A 123 -6.16 -12.11 30.96
N ALA A 124 -7.38 -11.73 31.37
CA ALA A 124 -8.54 -11.74 30.48
C ALA A 124 -8.40 -10.75 29.31
N ALA A 125 -7.74 -9.61 29.56
CA ALA A 125 -7.42 -8.64 28.52
C ALA A 125 -6.41 -9.18 27.50
N ALA A 126 -5.38 -9.89 27.96
CA ALA A 126 -4.41 -10.53 27.08
C ALA A 126 -5.03 -11.61 26.21
N ASP A 127 -5.92 -12.43 26.78
CA ASP A 127 -6.64 -13.47 26.04
C ASP A 127 -7.56 -12.86 24.97
N ALA A 128 -8.32 -11.81 25.33
CA ALA A 128 -9.18 -11.10 24.40
C ALA A 128 -8.37 -10.41 23.27
N LEU A 129 -7.25 -9.78 23.60
CA LEU A 129 -6.38 -9.14 22.61
C LEU A 129 -5.79 -10.17 21.64
N LYS A 130 -5.38 -11.34 22.15
CA LYS A 130 -4.89 -12.45 21.33
C LYS A 130 -5.99 -12.92 20.36
N TYR A 131 -7.19 -13.17 20.87
CA TYR A 131 -8.32 -13.59 20.04
C TYR A 131 -8.62 -12.58 18.91
N ILE A 132 -8.71 -11.29 19.24
CA ILE A 132 -8.96 -10.22 18.25
C ILE A 132 -7.88 -10.22 17.17
N ASN A 133 -6.61 -10.38 17.54
CA ASN A 133 -5.52 -10.37 16.56
C ASN A 133 -5.52 -11.60 15.65
N GLU A 134 -5.93 -12.77 16.16
CA GLU A 134 -5.99 -14.00 15.38
C GLU A 134 -7.21 -14.05 14.44
N HIS A 135 -8.32 -13.42 14.82
CA HIS A 135 -9.60 -13.54 14.10
C HIS A 135 -9.96 -12.30 13.29
N ARG A 136 -9.25 -11.17 13.47
CA ARG A 136 -9.48 -9.98 12.64
C ARG A 136 -9.18 -10.27 11.18
N GLU A 137 -10.06 -9.82 10.30
CA GLU A 137 -9.88 -9.97 8.86
C GLU A 137 -8.58 -9.31 8.40
N SER A 138 -7.82 -10.05 7.60
CA SER A 138 -6.62 -9.56 6.93
C SER A 138 -6.95 -9.24 5.49
N LYS A 139 -6.70 -8.00 5.07
CA LYS A 139 -6.82 -7.60 3.67
C LYS A 139 -5.49 -7.83 2.96
N VAL A 140 -5.46 -8.78 2.02
CA VAL A 140 -4.31 -8.98 1.13
C VAL A 140 -4.21 -7.78 0.20
N ASN A 141 -3.07 -7.09 0.22
CA ASN A 141 -2.78 -6.02 -0.73
C ASN A 141 -1.50 -6.40 -1.48
N GLU A 142 -1.62 -6.57 -2.79
CA GLU A 142 -0.49 -6.80 -3.66
C GLU A 142 0.04 -5.45 -4.14
N LYS A 143 1.37 -5.29 -4.13
CA LYS A 143 2.04 -4.08 -4.59
C LYS A 143 3.32 -4.45 -5.30
N LEU A 144 3.65 -3.70 -6.34
CA LEU A 144 4.95 -3.78 -6.99
C LEU A 144 5.99 -3.08 -6.09
N LEU A 145 7.13 -3.75 -5.89
CA LEU A 145 8.29 -3.22 -5.18
C LEU A 145 9.46 -3.19 -6.16
N PHE A 146 10.15 -2.05 -6.25
CA PHE A 146 11.41 -1.93 -6.98
C PHE A 146 12.55 -1.97 -5.96
N GLU A 147 13.42 -2.99 -6.05
CA GLU A 147 14.61 -3.16 -5.22
C GLU A 147 15.86 -2.90 -6.08
N GLN A 148 16.84 -2.16 -5.55
CA GLN A 148 18.09 -1.79 -6.24
C GLN A 148 19.29 -2.24 -5.42
#